data_AF-A0A4V3CTS7-F1
#
_entry.id   AF-A0A4V3CTS7-F1
#
_cell.length_a   1.000
_cell.length_b   1.000
_cell.length_c   1.000
_cell.angle_alpha   90.00
_cell.angle_beta   90.00
_cell.angle_gamma   90.00
#
_symmetry.space_group_name_H-M   'P 1'
#
loop_
_entity.id
_entity.type
_entity.pdbx_description
1 polymer ?
#
loop_
_entity_poly.entity_id
_entity_poly.type
_entity_poly.pdbx_seq_one_letter_code
_entity_poly.pdbx_strand_id
1 'polypeptide(L)'
;MKSSPSAALGMALIGALAGLVAGTSQAASAYSQTWSGAGTEGWEANTISSVVVFDGGVGNPAGSIATRFDGTVAEFDIGFTSGSIAETSGSFAGSQWKVSFDLQPNVGKFDNVWLRYRYQDATFNGWRHAMSGPFDLYGIWTNYSVTFDPSWSDAQAMANGWVQEAGPVVSFAQTMGNAYKTEVRLGLDLNTTSALAHMDNFIQTPVPEPETWALMLGGLLAVSALARRRQR
;
A
#
# COMPACT_ATOMS: atom_id res chain seq x y z
N MET A 1 11.50 35.86 -71.13
CA MET A 1 11.95 34.75 -70.27
C MET A 1 11.08 34.75 -69.02
N LYS A 2 10.28 33.68 -68.84
CA LYS A 2 9.36 33.46 -67.72
C LYS A 2 10.12 32.82 -66.57
N SER A 3 10.06 33.39 -65.37
CA SER A 3 10.47 32.71 -64.12
C SER A 3 9.21 32.36 -63.31
N SER A 4 8.98 31.06 -63.17
CA SER A 4 7.88 30.49 -62.36
C SER A 4 8.21 30.54 -60.86
N PRO A 5 7.22 30.70 -59.98
CA PRO A 5 7.40 30.57 -58.54
C PRO A 5 7.43 29.08 -58.13
N SER A 6 8.46 28.69 -57.38
CA SER A 6 8.59 27.33 -56.82
C SER A 6 7.65 27.13 -55.64
N ALA A 7 6.98 25.98 -55.67
CA ALA A 7 5.95 25.52 -54.77
C ALA A 7 6.41 25.38 -53.31
N ALA A 8 5.68 26.02 -52.40
CA ALA A 8 5.59 25.61 -51.00
C ALA A 8 4.51 24.52 -50.91
N LEU A 9 4.90 23.26 -50.69
CA LEU A 9 3.95 22.16 -50.51
C LEU A 9 4.38 21.26 -49.34
N GLY A 10 3.56 21.29 -48.29
CA GLY A 10 3.12 20.10 -47.57
C GLY A 10 4.11 19.40 -46.64
N MET A 11 4.43 20.02 -45.50
CA MET A 11 4.89 19.25 -44.34
C MET A 11 3.64 18.67 -43.65
N ALA A 12 3.31 17.42 -43.99
CA ALA A 12 2.19 16.69 -43.42
C ALA A 12 2.43 16.45 -41.93
N LEU A 13 1.62 17.12 -41.09
CA LEU A 13 1.53 16.87 -39.67
C LEU A 13 0.87 15.49 -39.47
N ILE A 14 1.70 14.44 -39.42
CA ILE A 14 1.26 13.12 -38.96
C ILE A 14 1.07 13.24 -37.44
N GLY A 15 -0.11 13.70 -37.05
CA GLY A 15 -0.58 13.66 -35.67
C GLY A 15 -0.71 12.20 -35.26
N ALA A 16 0.31 11.67 -34.60
CA ALA A 16 0.26 10.37 -33.95
C ALA A 16 -0.78 10.43 -32.82
N LEU A 17 -2.01 10.08 -33.16
CA LEU A 17 -3.06 9.75 -32.20
C LEU A 17 -2.73 8.35 -31.64
N ALA A 18 -1.65 8.26 -30.87
CA ALA A 18 -1.40 7.13 -30.00
C ALA A 18 -2.41 7.24 -28.86
N GLY A 19 -3.62 6.76 -29.12
CA GLY A 19 -4.63 6.58 -28.08
C GLY A 19 -4.01 5.73 -26.98
N LEU A 20 -3.79 6.35 -25.82
CA LEU A 20 -3.51 5.62 -24.59
C LEU A 20 -4.65 4.63 -24.41
N VAL A 21 -4.38 3.36 -24.69
CA VAL A 21 -5.16 2.27 -24.11
C VAL A 21 -4.78 2.24 -22.65
N ALA A 22 -5.33 3.19 -21.87
CA ALA A 22 -5.29 3.12 -20.43
C ALA A 22 -6.16 1.92 -20.05
N GLY A 23 -5.53 0.76 -19.85
CA GLY A 23 -6.20 -0.40 -19.28
C GLY A 23 -6.87 0.06 -17.99
N THR A 24 -8.17 -0.20 -17.86
CA THR A 24 -8.89 0.09 -16.63
C THR A 24 -8.26 -0.75 -15.52
N SER A 25 -7.50 -0.12 -14.63
CA SER A 25 -6.98 -0.81 -13.45
C SER A 25 -8.16 -1.17 -12.54
N GLN A 26 -8.12 -2.39 -11.99
CA GLN A 26 -9.10 -2.84 -11.00
C GLN A 26 -9.00 -1.93 -9.77
N ALA A 27 -10.13 -1.47 -9.22
CA ALA A 27 -10.10 -0.70 -7.98
C ALA A 27 -9.66 -1.57 -6.81
N ALA A 28 -8.75 -1.07 -5.98
CA ALA A 28 -8.42 -1.65 -4.70
C ALA A 28 -9.66 -1.61 -3.79
N SER A 29 -9.77 -2.57 -2.87
CA SER A 29 -10.90 -2.66 -1.94
C SER A 29 -10.44 -2.63 -0.49
N ALA A 30 -11.40 -2.40 0.41
CA ALA A 30 -11.14 -2.56 1.83
C ALA A 30 -10.70 -4.00 2.13
N TYR A 31 -9.65 -4.14 2.93
CA TYR A 31 -9.08 -5.42 3.35
C TYR A 31 -8.78 -5.38 4.84
N SER A 32 -9.05 -6.48 5.54
CA SER A 32 -8.75 -6.64 6.95
C SER A 32 -8.38 -8.09 7.22
N GLN A 33 -7.31 -8.28 7.97
CA GLN A 33 -6.77 -9.58 8.32
C GLN A 33 -6.31 -9.60 9.77
N THR A 34 -6.91 -10.50 10.56
CA THR A 34 -6.65 -10.67 12.01
C THR A 34 -6.16 -12.08 12.33
N TRP A 35 -5.83 -12.87 11.30
CA TRP A 35 -5.32 -14.25 11.36
C TRP A 35 -6.00 -15.19 12.37
N SER A 36 -7.32 -15.05 12.55
CA SER A 36 -8.10 -15.94 13.43
C SER A 36 -8.34 -17.34 12.85
N GLY A 37 -7.93 -17.57 11.59
CA GLY A 37 -8.00 -18.84 10.87
C GLY A 37 -6.74 -19.69 11.05
N ALA A 38 -6.50 -20.61 10.12
CA ALA A 38 -5.25 -21.37 10.06
C ALA A 38 -4.59 -21.10 8.72
N GLY A 39 -3.45 -20.41 8.72
CA GLY A 39 -2.69 -20.13 7.50
C GLY A 39 -2.23 -18.67 7.40
N THR A 40 -1.47 -18.38 6.34
CA THR A 40 -0.95 -17.02 6.10
C THR A 40 -1.94 -16.14 5.36
N GLU A 41 -3.05 -16.70 4.86
CA GLU A 41 -4.09 -16.00 4.10
C GLU A 41 -3.54 -15.23 2.89
N GLY A 42 -2.61 -15.85 2.16
CA GLY A 42 -2.00 -15.28 0.95
C GLY A 42 -0.80 -14.36 1.21
N TRP A 43 -0.48 -14.08 2.48
CA TRP A 43 0.74 -13.38 2.84
C TRP A 43 1.96 -14.30 2.67
N GLU A 44 3.02 -13.73 2.12
CA GLU A 44 4.24 -14.42 1.72
C GLU A 44 5.48 -13.68 2.24
N ALA A 45 6.64 -14.33 2.16
CA ALA A 45 7.92 -13.70 2.39
C ALA A 45 8.19 -12.61 1.35
N ASN A 46 8.64 -11.43 1.80
CA ASN A 46 8.96 -10.32 0.90
C ASN A 46 10.36 -10.45 0.27
N THR A 47 11.18 -11.40 0.75
CA THR A 47 12.56 -11.63 0.31
C THR A 47 12.87 -13.11 0.25
N ILE A 48 13.91 -13.48 -0.51
CA ILE A 48 14.37 -14.87 -0.61
C ILE A 48 15.03 -15.40 0.68
N SER A 49 15.33 -14.50 1.62
CA SER A 49 15.98 -14.82 2.89
C SER A 49 15.05 -14.69 4.09
N SER A 50 13.75 -14.66 3.81
CA SER A 50 12.70 -14.71 4.82
C SER A 50 11.72 -15.83 4.56
N VAL A 51 11.10 -16.31 5.63
CA VAL A 51 9.98 -17.25 5.58
C VAL A 51 8.84 -16.65 6.38
N VAL A 52 7.63 -16.70 5.82
CA VAL A 52 6.41 -16.33 6.53
C VAL A 52 5.65 -17.59 6.93
N VAL A 53 5.30 -17.69 8.20
CA VAL A 53 4.53 -18.82 8.76
C VAL A 53 3.40 -18.31 9.63
N PHE A 54 2.32 -19.08 9.70
CA PHE A 54 1.24 -18.83 10.65
C PHE A 54 1.66 -19.28 12.07
N ASP A 55 1.32 -18.48 13.08
CA ASP A 55 1.45 -18.83 14.49
C ASP A 55 0.10 -18.63 15.21
N GLY A 56 -0.56 -19.74 15.55
CA GLY A 56 -1.83 -19.72 16.27
C GLY A 56 -1.71 -19.49 17.78
N GLY A 57 -0.50 -19.45 18.33
CA GLY A 57 -0.24 -19.22 19.76
C GLY A 57 0.04 -17.76 20.12
N VAL A 58 0.27 -16.91 19.12
CA VAL A 58 0.64 -15.48 19.26
C VAL A 58 -0.36 -14.63 18.49
N GLY A 59 -0.77 -13.48 19.02
CA GLY A 59 -1.77 -12.58 18.42
C GLY A 59 -2.72 -11.96 19.46
N ASN A 60 -3.55 -11.01 19.04
CA ASN A 60 -4.65 -10.50 19.87
C ASN A 60 -5.91 -10.15 19.02
N PRO A 61 -6.89 -11.07 18.87
CA PRO A 61 -7.03 -12.41 19.47
C PRO A 61 -5.99 -13.42 18.95
N ALA A 62 -5.96 -14.65 19.51
CA ALA A 62 -4.96 -15.65 19.11
C ALA A 62 -4.92 -15.88 17.59
N GLY A 63 -3.71 -15.82 17.01
CA GLY A 63 -3.46 -15.90 15.58
C GLY A 63 -2.64 -14.71 15.06
N SER A 64 -1.51 -15.01 14.43
CA SER A 64 -0.66 -14.02 13.76
C SER A 64 0.13 -14.69 12.65
N ILE A 65 0.83 -13.91 11.83
CA ILE A 65 1.89 -14.44 10.98
C ILE A 65 3.24 -13.95 11.46
N ALA A 66 4.24 -14.82 11.38
CA ALA A 66 5.62 -14.51 11.73
C ALA A 66 6.49 -14.49 10.48
N THR A 67 7.34 -13.48 10.36
CA THR A 67 8.44 -13.46 9.39
C THR A 67 9.73 -13.77 10.13
N ARG A 68 10.52 -14.70 9.59
CA ARG A 68 11.81 -15.11 10.17
C ARG A 68 12.91 -15.00 9.14
N PHE A 69 14.08 -14.57 9.59
CA PHE A 69 15.31 -14.64 8.80
C PHE A 69 15.75 -16.11 8.68
N ASP A 70 15.98 -16.58 7.46
CA ASP A 70 16.32 -17.99 7.20
C ASP A 70 17.83 -18.27 7.19
N GLY A 71 18.66 -17.23 7.34
CA GLY A 71 20.13 -17.34 7.42
C GLY A 71 20.82 -17.56 6.08
N THR A 72 20.12 -17.51 4.94
CA THR A 72 20.69 -17.83 3.62
C THR A 72 21.59 -16.73 3.05
N VAL A 73 21.27 -15.47 3.33
CA VAL A 73 22.03 -14.29 2.85
C VAL A 73 22.21 -13.33 4.00
N ALA A 74 23.45 -13.08 4.40
CA ALA A 74 23.75 -12.09 5.44
C ALA A 74 23.20 -10.71 5.02
N GLU A 75 22.70 -9.94 6.00
CA GLU A 75 22.30 -8.53 5.81
C GLU A 75 21.14 -8.33 4.82
N PHE A 76 20.04 -9.05 5.02
CA PHE A 76 18.83 -8.85 4.22
C PHE A 76 17.62 -8.51 5.10
N ASP A 77 16.88 -7.47 4.71
CA ASP A 77 15.61 -7.12 5.33
C ASP A 77 14.63 -8.31 5.26
N ILE A 78 13.76 -8.42 6.25
CA ILE A 78 12.67 -9.40 6.26
C ILE A 78 11.32 -8.69 6.22
N GLY A 79 10.22 -9.44 6.24
CA GLY A 79 8.90 -8.85 6.20
C GLY A 79 7.85 -9.74 5.57
N PHE A 80 6.78 -9.05 5.18
CA PHE A 80 5.53 -9.62 4.72
C PHE A 80 5.14 -8.94 3.41
N THR A 81 4.72 -9.71 2.43
CA THR A 81 4.12 -9.20 1.20
C THR A 81 2.75 -9.81 1.00
N SER A 82 1.81 -9.03 0.48
CA SER A 82 0.43 -9.47 0.26
C SER A 82 0.25 -10.49 -0.87
N GLY A 83 1.34 -11.00 -1.47
CA GLY A 83 1.30 -12.10 -2.41
C GLY A 83 0.37 -11.83 -3.60
N SER A 84 -0.72 -12.59 -3.68
CA SER A 84 -1.77 -12.48 -4.71
C SER A 84 -3.12 -11.98 -4.17
N ILE A 85 -3.16 -11.36 -2.99
CA ILE A 85 -4.38 -10.84 -2.37
C ILE A 85 -4.89 -9.64 -3.17
N ALA A 86 -5.96 -9.88 -3.95
CA ALA A 86 -6.49 -8.91 -4.92
C ALA A 86 -6.88 -7.58 -4.28
N GLU A 87 -7.46 -7.62 -3.08
CA GLU A 87 -7.94 -6.46 -2.33
C GLU A 87 -6.83 -5.48 -1.94
N THR A 88 -5.58 -5.96 -1.89
CA THR A 88 -4.39 -5.15 -1.55
C THR A 88 -3.67 -4.59 -2.79
N SER A 89 -4.25 -4.76 -3.97
CA SER A 89 -3.69 -4.38 -5.27
C SER A 89 -4.72 -3.62 -6.11
N GLY A 90 -4.26 -2.99 -7.18
CA GLY A 90 -5.07 -2.18 -8.09
C GLY A 90 -4.96 -0.68 -7.84
N SER A 91 -6.00 0.04 -8.26
CA SER A 91 -6.12 1.49 -8.15
C SER A 91 -6.74 1.89 -6.83
N PHE A 92 -5.98 2.66 -6.04
CA PHE A 92 -6.45 3.32 -4.82
C PHE A 92 -7.18 4.64 -5.11
N ALA A 93 -7.30 5.07 -6.36
CA ALA A 93 -7.86 6.38 -6.70
C ALA A 93 -9.30 6.60 -6.19
N GLY A 94 -9.65 7.87 -5.94
CA GLY A 94 -11.02 8.30 -5.63
C GLY A 94 -11.34 8.44 -4.14
N SER A 95 -10.41 8.11 -3.24
CA SER A 95 -10.56 8.38 -1.80
C SER A 95 -9.19 8.45 -1.13
N GLN A 96 -9.12 9.04 0.06
CA GLN A 96 -7.98 8.85 0.95
C GLN A 96 -8.01 7.44 1.54
N TRP A 97 -6.85 6.87 1.87
CA TRP A 97 -6.73 5.53 2.41
C TRP A 97 -5.95 5.53 3.71
N LYS A 98 -6.35 4.65 4.61
CA LYS A 98 -5.64 4.37 5.86
C LYS A 98 -5.19 2.92 5.86
N VAL A 99 -3.93 2.72 6.21
CA VAL A 99 -3.34 1.41 6.48
C VAL A 99 -2.94 1.36 7.94
N SER A 100 -3.18 0.23 8.59
CA SER A 100 -2.66 -0.06 9.91
C SER A 100 -2.33 -1.53 10.07
N PHE A 101 -1.39 -1.84 10.95
CA PHE A 101 -1.03 -3.19 11.33
C PHE A 101 -0.33 -3.17 12.69
N ASP A 102 -0.41 -4.28 13.41
CA ASP A 102 0.34 -4.47 14.65
C ASP A 102 1.59 -5.30 14.36
N LEU A 103 2.72 -4.95 14.97
CA LEU A 103 3.94 -5.77 14.95
C LEU A 103 4.40 -6.10 16.36
N GLN A 104 4.98 -7.28 16.52
CA GLN A 104 5.69 -7.70 17.72
C GLN A 104 7.05 -8.26 17.31
N PRO A 105 8.14 -7.50 17.45
CA PRO A 105 9.50 -8.03 17.30
C PRO A 105 9.81 -8.99 18.44
N ASN A 106 10.34 -10.19 18.17
CA ASN A 106 10.67 -11.18 19.21
C ASN A 106 12.16 -11.51 19.26
N VAL A 107 12.83 -11.56 18.11
CA VAL A 107 14.26 -11.89 17.98
C VAL A 107 14.91 -10.95 16.98
N GLY A 108 16.16 -10.56 17.22
CA GLY A 108 16.98 -9.77 16.30
C GLY A 108 17.15 -8.34 16.76
N LYS A 109 17.73 -7.50 15.88
CA LYS A 109 17.78 -6.06 16.05
C LYS A 109 17.18 -5.37 14.84
N PHE A 110 16.04 -4.72 15.05
CA PHE A 110 15.34 -3.98 14.00
C PHE A 110 15.66 -2.50 14.11
N ASP A 111 16.00 -1.87 13.00
CA ASP A 111 16.33 -0.44 12.95
C ASP A 111 15.24 0.40 12.28
N ASN A 112 14.32 -0.24 11.55
CA ASN A 112 13.21 0.42 10.89
C ASN A 112 12.05 -0.53 10.57
N VAL A 113 10.89 0.08 10.31
CA VAL A 113 9.72 -0.57 9.68
C VAL A 113 9.25 0.33 8.55
N TRP A 114 8.96 -0.26 7.40
CA TRP A 114 8.40 0.44 6.24
C TRP A 114 7.11 -0.20 5.78
N LEU A 115 6.12 0.64 5.48
CA LEU A 115 5.04 0.27 4.57
C LEU A 115 5.50 0.57 3.13
N ARG A 116 5.28 -0.36 2.21
CA ARG A 116 5.72 -0.21 0.81
C ARG A 116 4.63 -0.64 -0.16
N TYR A 117 4.52 0.10 -1.26
CA TYR A 117 3.72 -0.24 -2.43
C TYR A 117 4.62 -0.34 -3.66
N ARG A 118 4.46 -1.42 -4.43
CA ARG A 118 5.20 -1.65 -5.68
C ARG A 118 4.29 -1.35 -6.87
N TYR A 119 4.84 -0.76 -7.93
CA TYR A 119 4.11 -0.60 -9.19
C TYR A 119 3.95 -1.94 -9.91
N GLN A 120 2.89 -2.10 -10.71
CA GLN A 120 2.58 -3.35 -11.40
C GLN A 120 3.61 -3.77 -12.45
N ASP A 121 4.22 -2.80 -13.14
CA ASP A 121 5.31 -3.11 -14.04
C ASP A 121 6.61 -3.30 -13.23
N ALA A 122 7.13 -4.53 -13.25
CA ALA A 122 8.33 -4.93 -12.51
C ALA A 122 9.62 -4.18 -12.93
N THR A 123 9.60 -3.44 -14.05
CA THR A 123 10.71 -2.56 -14.45
C THR A 123 10.80 -1.29 -13.60
N PHE A 124 9.71 -0.93 -12.90
CA PHE A 124 9.68 0.16 -11.95
C PHE A 124 9.60 -0.38 -10.52
N ASN A 125 10.29 0.30 -9.63
CA ASN A 125 10.12 0.13 -8.20
C ASN A 125 8.89 0.94 -7.73
N GLY A 126 8.79 1.19 -6.43
CA GLY A 126 7.64 1.90 -5.89
C GLY A 126 8.00 2.94 -4.85
N TRP A 127 7.10 3.10 -3.90
CA TRP A 127 7.17 4.08 -2.84
C TRP A 127 7.08 3.38 -1.50
N ARG A 128 7.83 3.90 -0.52
CA ARG A 128 7.80 3.42 0.86
C ARG A 128 7.58 4.57 1.83
N HIS A 129 6.99 4.25 2.97
CA HIS A 129 6.78 5.16 4.09
C HIS A 129 7.42 4.56 5.33
N ALA A 130 8.31 5.31 5.98
CA ALA A 130 8.91 4.87 7.24
C ALA A 130 7.92 5.07 8.37
N MET A 131 7.56 3.96 9.01
CA MET A 131 6.61 3.99 10.11
C MET A 131 7.28 4.55 11.34
N SER A 132 6.67 5.52 12.00
CA SER A 132 7.17 6.05 13.27
C SER A 132 6.76 5.14 14.42
N GLY A 133 7.71 4.82 15.31
CA GLY A 133 7.45 4.02 16.49
C GLY A 133 8.74 3.46 17.09
N PRO A 134 8.67 2.90 18.31
CA PRO A 134 9.81 2.27 18.93
C PRO A 134 10.04 0.88 18.33
N PHE A 135 11.26 0.62 17.86
CA PHE A 135 11.65 -0.64 17.22
C PHE A 135 12.33 -1.63 18.18
N ASP A 136 12.60 -1.18 19.41
CA ASP A 136 13.33 -1.89 20.46
C ASP A 136 12.40 -2.53 21.51
N LEU A 137 11.08 -2.47 21.32
CA LEU A 137 10.10 -3.07 22.24
C LEU A 137 9.88 -4.55 21.93
N TYR A 138 10.87 -5.37 22.24
CA TYR A 138 10.79 -6.83 22.05
C TYR A 138 9.68 -7.45 22.90
N GLY A 139 8.87 -8.30 22.27
CA GLY A 139 7.75 -9.00 22.89
C GLY A 139 6.54 -8.11 23.18
N ILE A 140 6.51 -6.86 22.70
CA ILE A 140 5.37 -5.95 22.88
C ILE A 140 4.74 -5.65 21.53
N TRP A 141 3.42 -5.83 21.43
CA TRP A 141 2.65 -5.42 20.26
C TRP A 141 2.62 -3.90 20.13
N THR A 142 3.01 -3.41 18.96
CA THR A 142 3.02 -1.99 18.60
C THR A 142 2.17 -1.79 17.36
N ASN A 143 1.20 -0.89 17.44
CA ASN A 143 0.36 -0.50 16.32
C ASN A 143 1.06 0.56 15.47
N TYR A 144 1.07 0.35 14.17
CA TYR A 144 1.53 1.31 13.18
C TYR A 144 0.37 1.69 12.27
N SER A 145 0.27 2.98 11.93
CA SER A 145 -0.73 3.44 10.96
C SER A 145 -0.28 4.65 10.18
N VAL A 146 -0.70 4.71 8.92
CA VAL A 146 -0.48 5.83 8.01
C VAL A 146 -1.72 6.08 7.17
N THR A 147 -1.98 7.34 6.86
CA THR A 147 -3.01 7.76 5.89
C THR A 147 -2.31 8.37 4.68
N PHE A 148 -2.83 8.11 3.49
CA PHE A 148 -2.32 8.71 2.25
C PHE A 148 -3.46 9.08 1.31
N ASP A 149 -3.19 10.07 0.45
CA ASP A 149 -4.07 10.44 -0.65
C ASP A 149 -3.42 10.01 -1.97
N PRO A 150 -4.00 9.06 -2.70
CA PRO A 150 -3.45 8.54 -3.94
C PRO A 150 -3.42 9.56 -5.08
N SER A 151 -4.04 10.74 -4.91
CA SER A 151 -3.97 11.85 -5.86
C SER A 151 -2.80 12.81 -5.61
N TRP A 152 -2.03 12.62 -4.53
CA TRP A 152 -0.87 13.46 -4.24
C TRP A 152 0.15 13.48 -5.38
N SER A 153 0.63 14.68 -5.69
CA SER A 153 1.89 14.84 -6.43
C SER A 153 3.07 14.26 -5.64
N ASP A 154 4.16 13.95 -6.32
CA ASP A 154 5.39 13.45 -5.70
C ASP A 154 5.88 14.37 -4.57
N ALA A 155 5.81 15.69 -4.78
CA ALA A 155 6.19 16.68 -3.76
C ALA A 155 5.30 16.60 -2.51
N GLN A 156 3.99 16.43 -2.68
CA GLN A 156 3.07 16.25 -1.55
C GLN A 156 3.32 14.92 -0.83
N ALA A 157 3.52 13.83 -1.57
CA ALA A 157 3.83 12.53 -0.98
C ALA A 157 5.13 12.58 -0.16
N MET A 158 6.19 13.17 -0.70
CA MET A 158 7.46 13.36 0.02
C MET A 158 7.32 14.25 1.25
N ALA A 159 6.55 15.34 1.16
CA ALA A 159 6.26 16.19 2.31
C ALA A 159 5.48 15.46 3.42
N ASN A 160 4.79 14.36 3.09
CA ASN A 160 4.08 13.49 4.02
C ASN A 160 4.88 12.23 4.40
N GLY A 161 6.19 12.21 4.15
CA GLY A 161 7.10 11.14 4.60
C GLY A 161 7.23 9.94 3.67
N TRP A 162 6.61 9.97 2.49
CA TRP A 162 6.83 8.95 1.47
C TRP A 162 8.17 9.16 0.76
N VAL A 163 8.85 8.07 0.42
CA VAL A 163 10.16 8.09 -0.23
C VAL A 163 10.13 7.16 -1.43
N GLN A 164 10.67 7.62 -2.56
CA GLN A 164 10.88 6.79 -3.74
C GLN A 164 11.94 5.72 -3.45
N GLU A 165 11.71 4.49 -3.89
CA GLU A 165 12.74 3.46 -3.81
C GLU A 165 13.87 3.71 -4.82
N ALA A 166 15.05 3.14 -4.57
CA ALA A 166 16.18 3.27 -5.50
C ALA A 166 15.84 2.62 -6.85
N GLY A 167 16.29 3.22 -7.97
CA GLY A 167 16.04 2.72 -9.33
C GLY A 167 14.94 3.49 -10.07
N PRO A 168 14.44 2.97 -11.21
CA PRO A 168 13.34 3.60 -11.93
C PRO A 168 12.06 3.59 -11.09
N VAL A 169 11.41 4.75 -10.92
CA VAL A 169 10.18 4.91 -10.15
C VAL A 169 9.21 5.79 -10.94
N VAL A 170 7.93 5.42 -10.97
CA VAL A 170 6.86 6.27 -11.50
C VAL A 170 6.33 7.21 -10.40
N SER A 171 5.56 8.24 -10.76
CA SER A 171 5.00 9.17 -9.77
C SER A 171 4.19 8.44 -8.69
N PHE A 172 4.01 9.08 -7.53
CA PHE A 172 3.24 8.53 -6.43
C PHE A 172 1.81 8.18 -6.88
N ALA A 173 1.16 9.12 -7.56
CA ALA A 173 -0.19 8.91 -8.10
C ALA A 173 -0.26 7.78 -9.13
N GLN A 174 0.75 7.61 -9.98
CA GLN A 174 0.82 6.46 -10.89
C GLN A 174 1.01 5.14 -10.14
N THR A 175 1.85 5.13 -9.10
CA THR A 175 2.06 3.95 -8.25
C THR A 175 0.75 3.53 -7.59
N MET A 176 0.06 4.47 -6.96
CA MET A 176 -1.21 4.18 -6.26
C MET A 176 -2.37 3.96 -7.20
N GLY A 177 -2.32 4.46 -8.44
CA GLY A 177 -3.31 4.16 -9.49
C GLY A 177 -3.18 2.76 -10.07
N ASN A 178 -2.08 2.05 -9.82
CA ASN A 178 -1.87 0.68 -10.28
C ASN A 178 -0.86 -0.07 -9.40
N ALA A 179 -1.17 -0.16 -8.10
CA ALA A 179 -0.33 -0.81 -7.12
C ALA A 179 -0.44 -2.34 -7.26
N TYR A 180 0.67 -3.04 -7.12
CA TYR A 180 0.71 -4.48 -7.32
C TYR A 180 0.80 -5.26 -6.03
N LYS A 181 1.74 -4.89 -5.15
CA LYS A 181 1.91 -5.54 -3.86
C LYS A 181 2.02 -4.51 -2.76
N THR A 182 1.37 -4.80 -1.65
CA THR A 182 1.56 -4.12 -0.38
C THR A 182 2.55 -4.93 0.44
N GLU A 183 3.48 -4.24 1.08
CA GLU A 183 4.52 -4.88 1.88
C GLU A 183 4.73 -4.16 3.20
N VAL A 184 4.91 -4.94 4.26
CA VAL A 184 5.45 -4.48 5.53
C VAL A 184 6.85 -5.06 5.65
N ARG A 185 7.86 -4.20 5.59
CA ARG A 185 9.27 -4.60 5.63
C ARG A 185 9.90 -4.13 6.93
N LEU A 186 10.73 -4.98 7.51
CA LEU A 186 11.51 -4.68 8.71
C LEU A 186 12.99 -4.71 8.36
N GLY A 187 13.64 -3.57 8.55
CA GLY A 187 15.08 -3.45 8.41
C GLY A 187 15.79 -4.05 9.62
N LEU A 188 16.92 -4.69 9.33
CA LEU A 188 17.76 -5.32 10.35
C LEU A 188 19.05 -4.52 10.51
N ASP A 189 19.52 -4.38 11.74
CA ASP A 189 20.89 -3.93 12.02
C ASP A 189 21.88 -4.90 11.34
N LEU A 190 22.96 -4.38 10.77
CA LEU A 190 24.01 -5.09 10.02
C LEU A 190 24.59 -6.30 10.78
N ASN A 191 24.51 -6.31 12.10
CA ASN A 191 25.03 -7.40 12.94
C ASN A 191 23.98 -8.46 13.32
N THR A 192 22.78 -8.40 12.74
CA THR A 192 21.69 -9.32 13.07
C THR A 192 21.85 -10.63 12.32
N THR A 193 22.08 -11.73 13.05
CA THR A 193 22.22 -13.08 12.48
C THR A 193 20.96 -13.94 12.59
N SER A 194 19.97 -13.46 13.35
CA SER A 194 18.66 -14.10 13.50
C SER A 194 17.63 -13.00 13.77
N ALA A 195 16.46 -13.10 13.13
CA ALA A 195 15.38 -12.17 13.34
C ALA A 195 14.03 -12.90 13.25
N LEU A 196 13.09 -12.50 14.10
CA LEU A 196 11.71 -12.97 14.16
C LEU A 196 10.82 -11.79 14.56
N ALA A 197 9.80 -11.53 13.77
CA ALA A 197 8.76 -10.58 14.11
C ALA A 197 7.39 -11.13 13.69
N HIS A 198 6.38 -10.85 14.49
CA HIS A 198 4.99 -11.17 14.19
C HIS A 198 4.26 -9.94 13.66
N MET A 199 3.28 -10.18 12.78
CA MET A 199 2.30 -9.20 12.32
C MET A 199 0.90 -9.70 12.60
N ASP A 200 0.05 -8.80 13.07
CA ASP A 200 -1.39 -9.02 13.31
C ASP A 200 -2.20 -7.77 12.92
N ASN A 201 -3.53 -7.90 12.84
CA ASN A 201 -4.50 -6.82 12.59
C ASN A 201 -4.14 -5.90 11.41
N PHE A 202 -3.75 -6.47 10.27
CA PHE A 202 -3.51 -5.69 9.06
C PHE A 202 -4.84 -5.21 8.47
N ILE A 203 -5.00 -3.90 8.38
CA ILE A 203 -6.21 -3.24 7.90
C ILE A 203 -5.83 -2.20 6.86
N GLN A 204 -6.49 -2.23 5.72
CA GLN A 204 -6.39 -1.23 4.66
C GLN A 204 -7.81 -0.83 4.25
N THR A 205 -8.16 0.44 4.45
CA THR A 205 -9.53 0.91 4.21
C THR A 205 -9.55 2.32 3.62
N PRO A 206 -10.52 2.64 2.75
CA PRO A 206 -10.75 4.02 2.36
C PRO A 206 -11.24 4.80 3.59
N VAL A 207 -10.71 5.99 3.78
CA VAL A 207 -11.16 6.94 4.81
C VAL A 207 -12.47 7.56 4.32
N PRO A 208 -13.60 7.38 5.02
CA PRO A 208 -14.87 7.96 4.60
C PRO A 208 -14.76 9.47 4.51
N GLU A 209 -15.16 10.05 3.38
CA GLU A 209 -15.15 11.50 3.21
C GLU A 209 -16.14 12.14 4.20
N PRO A 210 -15.78 13.27 4.86
CA PRO A 210 -16.67 13.96 5.79
C PRO A 210 -18.05 14.29 5.20
N GLU A 211 -18.11 14.57 3.90
CA GLU A 211 -19.36 14.89 3.20
C GLU A 211 -20.31 13.70 3.11
N THR A 212 -19.78 12.47 3.04
CA THR A 212 -20.61 11.25 3.05
C THR A 212 -21.41 11.15 4.35
N TRP A 213 -20.79 11.51 5.49
CA TRP A 213 -21.49 11.58 6.78
C TRP A 213 -22.53 12.68 6.81
N ALA A 214 -22.21 13.85 6.27
CA ALA A 214 -23.16 14.97 6.21
C ALA A 214 -24.40 14.60 5.39
N LEU A 215 -24.22 13.95 4.23
CA LEU A 215 -25.31 13.51 3.37
C LEU A 215 -26.13 12.40 4.03
N MET A 216 -25.49 11.42 4.68
CA MET A 216 -26.20 10.34 5.38
C MET A 216 -27.03 10.88 6.55
N LEU A 217 -26.45 11.75 7.38
CA LEU A 217 -27.16 12.39 8.50
C LEU A 217 -28.30 13.28 7.99
N GLY A 218 -28.05 14.06 6.94
CA GLY A 218 -29.08 14.86 6.27
C GLY A 218 -30.25 14.01 5.76
N GLY A 219 -29.94 12.87 5.13
CA GLY A 219 -30.94 11.91 4.64
C GLY A 219 -31.78 11.32 5.77
N LEU A 220 -31.15 10.87 6.86
CA LEU A 220 -31.86 10.32 8.03
C LEU A 220 -32.79 11.34 8.69
N LEU A 221 -32.35 12.60 8.79
CA LEU A 221 -33.18 13.68 9.32
C LEU A 221 -34.38 13.97 8.41
N ALA A 222 -34.19 14.00 7.09
CA ALA A 222 -35.27 14.18 6.13
C ALA A 222 -36.32 13.06 6.20
N VAL A 223 -35.89 11.79 6.25
CA VAL A 223 -36.78 10.64 6.38
C VAL A 223 -37.54 10.68 7.72
N SER A 224 -36.85 11.00 8.82
CA SER A 224 -37.47 11.12 10.14
C SER A 224 -38.54 12.22 10.18
N ALA A 225 -38.29 13.36 9.54
CA ALA A 225 -39.26 14.45 9.45
C ALA A 225 -40.50 14.06 8.63
N LEU A 226 -40.30 13.33 7.53
CA LEU A 226 -41.40 12.82 6.69
C LEU A 226 -42.24 11.75 7.41
N ALA A 227 -41.59 10.83 8.14
CA ALA A 227 -42.29 9.80 8.91
C ALA A 227 -43.21 10.41 9.99
N ARG A 228 -42.72 11.43 10.71
CA ARG A 228 -43.55 12.15 11.71
C ARG A 228 -44.75 12.87 11.09
N ARG A 229 -44.64 13.35 9.85
CA ARG A 229 -45.76 13.99 9.15
C ARG A 229 -46.87 13.01 8.76
N ARG A 230 -46.56 11.73 8.54
CA ARG A 230 -47.57 10.70 8.19
C ARG A 230 -48.35 10.16 9.39
N GLN A 231 -47.86 10.38 10.61
CA GLN A 231 -48.49 9.94 11.85
C GLN A 231 -49.43 10.99 12.46
N ARG A 232 -49.50 12.18 11.87
CA ARG A 232 -50.45 13.25 12.23
C ARG A 232 -51.52 13.34 11.16
#